data_AF-A0A1A8BT19-F1
#
_entry.id   AF-A0A1A8BT19-F1
#
_cell.length_a   1.000
_cell.length_b   1.000
_cell.length_c   1.000
_cell.angle_alpha   90.00
_cell.angle_beta   90.00
_cell.angle_gamma   90.00
#
_symmetry.space_group_name_H-M   'P 1'
#
loop_
_entity.id
_entity.type
_entity.pdbx_description
1 polymer ?
#
loop_
_entity_poly.entity_id
_entity_poly.type
_entity_poly.pdbx_seq_one_letter_code
_entity_poly.pdbx_strand_id
1 'polypeptide(L)'
;MFRNSYQGGAVFDIFSGQGKDPVAKWKLSGGPSAIHKEYNKEVKGFVYCLEGSSQTVKMQMPENAKMSLGLIQRFLVLQVNIPRCHDFSIELVITDLEHLKRRLHFSTVHKKLAATPLHARIP
;
A
#
# COMPACT_ATOMS: atom_id res chain seq x y z
N MET A 1 -2.09 -2.02 15.01
CA MET A 1 -2.45 -3.36 14.50
C MET A 1 -1.37 -4.37 14.86
N PHE A 2 -0.13 -4.12 14.46
CA PHE A 2 1.04 -4.98 14.64
C PHE A 2 1.91 -4.60 15.84
N ARG A 3 1.47 -3.68 16.70
CA ARG A 3 2.24 -3.19 17.86
C ARG A 3 2.72 -4.31 18.79
N ASN A 4 1.93 -5.37 18.92
CA ASN A 4 2.23 -6.52 19.79
C ASN A 4 2.80 -7.72 19.01
N SER A 5 3.01 -7.58 17.70
CA SER A 5 3.61 -8.61 16.87
C SER A 5 5.14 -8.52 16.96
N TYR A 6 5.82 -9.67 16.88
CA TYR A 6 7.28 -9.69 16.80
C TYR A 6 7.77 -9.04 15.51
N GLN A 7 8.62 -8.03 15.62
CA GLN A 7 9.10 -7.18 14.52
C GLN A 7 10.63 -7.17 14.39
N GLY A 8 11.35 -8.00 15.16
CA GLY A 8 12.81 -8.05 15.19
C GLY A 8 13.47 -8.97 14.16
N GLY A 9 12.68 -9.56 13.25
CA GLY A 9 13.19 -10.38 12.15
C GLY A 9 13.81 -9.55 11.02
N ALA A 10 14.38 -10.23 10.02
CA ALA A 10 14.96 -9.58 8.85
C ALA A 10 13.92 -8.78 8.03
N VAL A 11 12.68 -9.28 7.98
CA VAL A 11 11.54 -8.66 7.30
C VAL A 11 10.28 -8.82 8.14
N PHE A 12 9.32 -7.92 7.93
CA PHE A 12 7.97 -8.02 8.49
C PHE A 12 6.96 -7.96 7.35
N ASP A 13 6.35 -9.11 7.03
CA ASP A 13 5.45 -9.21 5.89
C ASP A 13 4.06 -8.62 6.19
N ILE A 14 3.69 -7.61 5.40
CA ILE A 14 2.42 -6.89 5.53
C ILE A 14 1.36 -7.52 4.61
N PHE A 15 1.76 -7.97 3.43
CA PHE A 15 0.88 -8.52 2.40
C PHE A 15 1.60 -9.56 1.56
N SER A 16 0.87 -10.62 1.21
CA SER A 16 1.24 -11.60 0.21
C SER A 16 -0.02 -12.05 -0.51
N GLY A 17 0.04 -12.23 -1.84
CA GLY A 17 -1.08 -12.80 -2.59
C GLY A 17 -1.38 -14.26 -2.24
N GLN A 18 -0.54 -14.89 -1.42
CA GLN A 18 -0.65 -16.28 -1.01
C GLN A 18 -1.57 -16.47 0.22
N GLY A 19 -2.05 -17.69 0.41
CA GLY A 19 -2.93 -18.05 1.51
C GLY A 19 -4.43 -17.89 1.20
N LYS A 20 -5.26 -18.19 2.21
CA LYS A 20 -6.72 -18.31 2.09
C LYS A 20 -7.40 -16.95 1.88
N ASP A 21 -7.03 -15.94 2.68
CA ASP A 21 -7.59 -14.59 2.58
C ASP A 21 -6.50 -13.51 2.76
N PRO A 22 -5.75 -13.19 1.68
CA PRO A 22 -4.74 -12.14 1.66
C PRO A 22 -5.21 -10.75 2.09
N VAL A 23 -6.51 -10.46 1.92
CA VAL A 23 -7.08 -9.11 2.03
C VAL A 23 -7.95 -8.92 3.26
N ALA A 24 -8.01 -9.91 4.17
CA ALA A 24 -8.80 -9.87 5.41
C ALA A 24 -8.57 -8.61 6.27
N LYS A 25 -7.41 -7.98 6.15
CA LYS A 25 -6.98 -6.81 6.94
C LYS A 25 -7.06 -5.49 6.15
N TRP A 26 -7.47 -5.56 4.89
CA TRP A 26 -7.46 -4.48 3.92
C TRP A 26 -8.88 -4.02 3.64
N LYS A 27 -9.07 -2.71 3.57
CA LYS A 27 -10.28 -2.14 2.96
C LYS A 27 -10.07 -2.05 1.45
N LEU A 28 -10.92 -2.76 0.71
CA LEU A 28 -10.97 -2.67 -0.74
C LEU A 28 -11.99 -1.60 -1.13
N SER A 29 -11.58 -0.63 -1.93
CA SER A 29 -12.48 0.34 -2.58
C SER A 29 -12.42 0.03 -4.07
N GLY A 30 -13.53 -0.43 -4.64
CA GLY A 30 -13.57 -0.97 -6.01
C GLY A 30 -14.43 -2.23 -6.07
N GLY A 31 -14.96 -2.55 -7.25
CA GLY A 31 -15.71 -3.79 -7.46
C GLY A 31 -14.79 -5.01 -7.63
N PRO A 32 -15.34 -6.24 -7.54
CA PRO A 32 -14.56 -7.47 -7.77
C PRO A 32 -13.91 -7.58 -9.15
N SER A 33 -14.44 -6.88 -10.16
CA SER A 33 -13.81 -6.77 -11.47
C SER A 33 -12.53 -5.92 -11.43
N ALA A 34 -12.52 -4.86 -10.61
CA ALA A 34 -11.42 -3.92 -10.49
C ALA A 34 -10.32 -4.40 -9.54
N ILE A 35 -10.68 -5.17 -8.50
CA ILE A 35 -9.72 -5.69 -7.53
C ILE A 35 -9.90 -7.19 -7.39
N HIS A 36 -8.95 -7.97 -7.91
CA HIS A 36 -9.05 -9.42 -7.92
C HIS A 36 -7.69 -10.11 -7.76
N LYS A 37 -7.73 -11.37 -7.33
CA LYS A 37 -6.57 -12.25 -7.22
C LYS A 37 -6.45 -13.08 -8.49
N GLU A 38 -5.27 -13.13 -9.09
CA GLU A 38 -5.00 -13.96 -10.26
C GLU A 38 -3.70 -14.76 -10.10
N TYR A 39 -3.60 -15.90 -10.79
CA TYR A 39 -2.35 -16.64 -10.88
C TYR A 39 -1.50 -16.10 -12.02
N ASN A 40 -0.34 -15.52 -11.69
CA ASN A 40 0.59 -15.01 -12.66
C ASN A 40 1.69 -16.05 -12.95
N LYS A 41 1.81 -16.43 -14.22
CA LYS A 41 2.73 -17.49 -14.67
C LYS A 41 4.20 -17.11 -14.57
N GLU A 42 4.53 -15.83 -14.73
CA GLU A 42 5.92 -15.34 -14.71
C GLU A 42 6.52 -15.46 -13.31
N VAL A 43 5.74 -15.13 -12.28
CA VAL A 43 6.14 -15.28 -10.87
C VAL A 43 5.72 -16.61 -10.26
N LYS A 44 5.06 -17.48 -11.04
CA LYS A 44 4.53 -18.78 -10.62
C LYS A 44 3.72 -18.72 -9.33
N GLY A 45 2.92 -17.67 -9.15
CA GLY A 45 2.25 -17.37 -7.89
C GLY A 45 1.03 -16.50 -8.06
N PHE A 46 0.30 -16.30 -6.96
CA PHE A 46 -0.86 -15.43 -6.96
C PHE A 46 -0.46 -13.97 -6.69
N VAL A 47 -1.02 -13.08 -7.49
CA VAL A 47 -0.89 -11.62 -7.36
C VAL A 47 -2.27 -10.99 -7.18
N TYR A 48 -2.30 -9.75 -6.71
CA TYR A 48 -3.51 -8.94 -6.69
C TYR A 48 -3.43 -7.88 -7.77
N CYS A 49 -4.45 -7.84 -8.62
CA CYS A 49 -4.61 -6.87 -9.69
C CYS A 49 -5.54 -5.75 -9.21
N LEU A 50 -5.14 -4.51 -9.48
CA LEU A 50 -5.93 -3.31 -9.26
C LEU A 50 -6.05 -2.58 -10.58
N GLU A 51 -7.25 -2.55 -11.14
CA GLU A 51 -7.56 -1.95 -12.44
C GLU A 51 -8.56 -0.81 -12.27
N GLY A 52 -8.16 0.40 -12.71
CA GLY A 52 -9.01 1.58 -12.70
C GLY A 52 -8.30 2.82 -12.14
N SER A 53 -9.09 3.85 -11.86
CA SER A 53 -8.58 5.12 -11.32
C SER A 53 -8.20 4.99 -9.85
N SER A 54 -7.04 5.53 -9.45
CA SER A 54 -6.59 5.55 -8.05
C SER A 54 -7.52 6.30 -7.08
N GLN A 55 -8.44 7.11 -7.61
CA GLN A 55 -9.46 7.79 -6.81
C GLN A 55 -10.57 6.85 -6.33
N THR A 56 -10.92 5.84 -7.13
CA THR A 56 -12.06 4.94 -6.90
C THR A 56 -11.62 3.51 -6.61
N VAL A 57 -10.47 3.09 -7.14
CA VAL A 57 -9.90 1.75 -7.03
C VAL A 57 -8.64 1.80 -6.18
N LYS A 58 -8.70 1.27 -4.95
CA LYS A 58 -7.56 1.21 -4.04
C LYS A 58 -7.72 0.15 -2.96
N MET A 59 -6.57 -0.32 -2.48
CA MET A 59 -6.45 -1.16 -1.28
C MET A 59 -5.83 -0.35 -0.16
N GLN A 60 -6.43 -0.37 1.03
CA GLN A 60 -5.95 0.38 2.20
C GLN A 60 -5.77 -0.54 3.42
N MET A 61 -4.60 -0.49 4.04
CA MET A 61 -4.33 -1.10 5.34
C MET A 61 -3.98 0.00 6.34
N PRO A 62 -4.57 0.00 7.56
CA PRO A 62 -5.61 -0.91 8.02
C PRO A 62 -6.98 -0.58 7.41
N GLU A 63 -7.92 -1.52 7.52
CA GLU A 63 -9.29 -1.35 7.02
C GLU A 63 -9.93 -0.03 7.49
N ASN A 64 -9.68 0.34 8.75
CA ASN A 64 -10.05 1.62 9.32
C ASN A 64 -8.88 2.60 9.30
N ALA A 65 -8.97 3.67 8.48
CA ALA A 65 -7.93 4.70 8.34
C ALA A 65 -7.55 5.43 9.64
N LYS A 66 -8.39 5.37 10.68
CA LYS A 66 -8.07 5.94 12.00
C LYS A 66 -7.08 5.08 12.79
N MET A 67 -7.02 3.78 12.52
CA MET A 67 -6.13 2.84 13.21
C MET A 67 -4.68 2.97 12.73
N SER A 68 -3.74 2.85 13.66
CA SER A 68 -2.30 2.77 13.33
C SER A 68 -1.88 1.33 13.07
N LEU A 69 -0.98 1.13 12.11
CA LEU A 69 -0.33 -0.17 11.88
C LEU A 69 0.58 -0.52 13.07
N GLY A 70 1.33 0.44 13.61
CA GLY A 70 2.30 0.17 14.68
C GLY A 70 3.55 -0.56 14.18
N LEU A 71 3.94 -0.28 12.94
CA LEU A 71 5.17 -0.76 12.31
C LEU A 71 6.32 0.19 12.64
N ILE A 72 7.51 -0.38 12.86
CA ILE A 72 8.72 0.38 13.25
C ILE A 72 9.87 0.24 12.23
N GLN A 73 9.65 -0.50 11.14
CA GLN A 73 10.67 -0.75 10.12
C GLN A 73 11.03 0.55 9.38
N ARG A 74 12.33 0.77 9.17
CA ARG A 74 12.85 1.94 8.45
C ARG A 74 12.57 1.88 6.94
N PHE A 75 12.50 0.68 6.39
CA PHE A 75 12.35 0.45 4.96
C PHE A 75 11.02 -0.22 4.67
N LEU A 76 10.36 0.27 3.61
CA LEU A 76 9.19 -0.37 3.02
C LEU A 76 9.57 -0.81 1.61
N VAL A 77 9.37 -2.10 1.34
CA VAL A 77 9.62 -2.68 0.02
C VAL A 77 8.27 -3.10 -0.56
N LEU A 78 8.00 -2.66 -1.79
CA LEU A 78 6.83 -3.06 -2.56
C LEU A 78 7.28 -3.74 -3.84
N GLN A 79 6.66 -4.87 -4.16
CA GLN A 79 6.81 -5.55 -5.43
C GLN A 79 5.54 -5.29 -6.24
N VAL A 80 5.65 -4.49 -7.30
CA VAL A 80 4.53 -4.11 -8.17
C VAL A 80 4.92 -4.32 -9.62
N ASN A 81 4.00 -4.83 -10.42
CA ASN A 81 4.10 -4.83 -11.88
C ASN A 81 3.26 -3.67 -12.41
N ILE A 82 3.90 -2.71 -13.08
CA ILE A 82 3.21 -1.55 -13.66
C ILE A 82 3.35 -1.67 -15.18
N PRO A 83 2.28 -2.04 -15.90
CA PRO A 83 2.32 -2.14 -17.35
C PRO A 83 2.70 -0.81 -18.00
N ARG A 84 3.23 -0.88 -19.22
CA ARG A 84 3.58 0.33 -19.98
C ARG A 84 2.36 1.25 -20.12
N CYS A 85 2.60 2.55 -20.00
CA CYS A 85 1.58 3.59 -20.11
C CYS A 85 0.47 3.53 -19.03
N HIS A 86 0.66 2.83 -17.93
CA HIS A 86 -0.27 2.83 -16.80
C HIS A 86 0.25 3.72 -15.67
N ASP A 87 -0.68 4.39 -15.00
CA ASP A 87 -0.37 5.18 -13.82
C ASP A 87 -0.38 4.32 -12.56
N PHE A 88 0.46 4.71 -11.60
CA PHE A 88 0.55 4.09 -10.30
C PHE A 88 0.62 5.16 -9.21
N SER A 89 0.07 4.84 -8.05
CA SER A 89 0.19 5.67 -6.86
C SER A 89 0.15 4.85 -5.58
N ILE A 90 0.87 5.31 -4.57
CA ILE A 90 0.80 4.80 -3.20
C ILE A 90 0.79 5.96 -2.21
N GLU A 91 -0.08 5.85 -1.20
CA GLU A 91 -0.12 6.77 -0.08
C GLU A 91 0.40 6.08 1.19
N LEU A 92 1.36 6.71 1.85
CA LEU A 92 1.92 6.28 3.13
C LEU A 92 1.61 7.34 4.18
N VAL A 93 1.15 6.90 5.35
CA VAL A 93 0.99 7.77 6.52
C VAL A 93 2.00 7.34 7.56
N ILE A 94 2.93 8.24 7.88
CA ILE A 94 3.96 8.04 8.90
C ILE A 94 3.65 8.89 10.12
N THR A 95 4.10 8.43 11.29
CA THR A 95 4.06 9.20 12.53
C THR A 95 5.48 9.66 12.84
N ASP A 96 5.67 10.95 13.07
CA ASP A 96 6.97 11.50 13.43
C ASP A 96 7.24 11.43 14.95
N LEU A 97 8.37 12.02 15.37
CA LEU A 97 8.79 12.09 16.78
C LEU A 97 7.87 12.97 17.64
N GLU A 98 7.12 13.89 17.02
CA GLU A 98 6.13 14.76 17.69
C GLU A 98 4.73 14.11 17.72
N HIS A 99 4.64 12.84 17.32
CA HIS A 99 3.38 12.10 17.18
C HIS A 99 2.40 12.69 16.16
N LEU A 100 2.89 13.51 15.22
CA LEU A 100 2.10 14.06 14.12
C LEU A 100 2.06 13.08 12.95
N LYS A 101 0.88 12.94 12.34
CA LYS A 101 0.69 12.15 11.13
C LYS A 101 1.10 12.97 9.91
N ARG A 102 2.06 12.47 9.14
CA ARG A 102 2.49 13.05 7.86
C ARG A 102 2.16 12.09 6.74
N ARG A 103 1.64 12.64 5.64
CA ARG A 103 1.22 11.86 4.48
C ARG A 103 2.20 12.04 3.33
N LEU A 104 2.66 10.93 2.78
CA LEU A 104 3.50 10.88 1.59
C LEU A 104 2.70 10.21 0.49
N HIS A 105 2.48 10.92 -0.61
CA HIS A 105 1.74 10.41 -1.75
C HIS A 105 2.66 10.35 -2.97
N PHE A 106 3.09 9.14 -3.33
CA PHE A 106 3.91 8.87 -4.50
C PHE A 106 2.99 8.58 -5.68
N SER A 107 3.16 9.25 -6.81
CA SER A 107 2.35 8.98 -7.99
C SER A 107 3.01 9.43 -9.29
N THR A 108 2.93 8.56 -10.31
CA THR A 108 3.42 8.79 -11.68
C THR A 108 2.76 9.96 -12.39
N VAL A 109 1.57 10.37 -11.92
CA VAL A 109 0.81 11.51 -12.46
C VAL A 109 1.45 12.84 -12.06
N HIS A 110 2.06 12.92 -10.87
CA HIS A 110 2.74 14.14 -10.43
C HIS A 110 4.06 14.33 -11.17
N LYS A 111 4.28 15.53 -11.71
CA LYS A 111 5.53 15.86 -12.42
C LYS A 111 6.52 16.66 -11.59
N LYS A 112 6.08 17.16 -10.43
CA LYS A 112 6.88 17.97 -9.52
C LYS A 112 6.58 17.58 -8.08
N LEU A 113 7.61 17.67 -7.24
CA LEU A 113 7.47 17.60 -5.80
C LEU A 113 6.67 18.81 -5.32
N ALA A 114 5.65 18.56 -4.50
CA ALA A 114 4.92 19.60 -3.77
C ALA A 114 4.75 19.16 -2.33
N ALA A 115 5.19 19.98 -1.37
CA ALA A 115 5.17 19.63 0.04
C ALA A 115 4.58 20.76 0.90
N THR A 116 3.78 20.35 1.87
CA THR A 116 3.38 21.14 3.04
C THR A 116 3.89 20.42 4.29
N PRO A 117 3.85 21.03 5.49
CA PRO A 117 4.32 20.38 6.71
C PRO A 117 3.68 19.00 6.97
N LEU A 118 2.43 18.78 6.57
CA LEU A 118 1.69 17.55 6.86
C LEU A 118 1.55 16.61 5.64
N HIS A 119 1.90 17.05 4.43
CA HIS A 119 1.65 16.29 3.22
C HIS A 119 2.67 16.56 2.13
N ALA A 120 3.19 15.52 1.50
CA ALA A 120 4.05 15.61 0.32
C ALA A 120 3.49 14.80 -0.85
N ARG A 121 3.42 15.42 -2.03
CA ARG A 121 3.15 14.77 -3.32
C ARG A 121 4.47 14.59 -4.04
N ILE A 122 4.83 13.35 -4.33
CA ILE A 122 6.13 12.93 -4.83
C ILE A 122 5.91 12.25 -6.18
N PRO A 123 6.66 12.64 -7.23
CA PRO A 123 6.69 11.94 -8.52
C PRO A 123 7.16 10.48 -8.41
#